data_AF-A0A3D5BK88-F1
#
_entry.id   AF-A0A3D5BK88-F1
#
_cell.length_a   1.000
_cell.length_b   1.000
_cell.length_c   1.000
_cell.angle_alpha   90.00
_cell.angle_beta   90.00
_cell.angle_gamma   90.00
#
_symmetry.space_group_name_H-M   'P 1'
#
loop_
_entity.id
_entity.type
_entity.pdbx_description
1 polymer ?
#
loop_
_entity_poly.entity_id
_entity_poly.type
_entity_poly.pdbx_seq_one_letter_code
_entity_poly.pdbx_strand_id
1 'polypeptide(L)'
;MDKDLFLQQAKQQFLLIFQKSKARDTVTVEKHRAEGFLYAGELLGLTDKTELQQLMAEAHLEVFGYALSERLDYQQQRKTALADGQFDYFDEPAISRRR
;
A
#
# COMPACT_ATOMS: atom_id res chain seq x y z
N MET A 1 17.37 6.50 -20.54
CA MET A 1 16.33 7.07 -19.68
C MET A 1 16.95 7.34 -18.32
N ASP A 2 16.53 8.40 -17.65
CA ASP A 2 17.01 8.73 -16.31
C ASP A 2 16.28 7.85 -15.28
N LYS A 3 17.03 7.04 -14.52
CA LYS A 3 16.51 6.15 -13.48
C LYS A 3 15.79 6.96 -12.39
N ASP A 4 16.34 8.10 -12.00
CA ASP A 4 15.79 8.91 -10.91
C ASP A 4 14.42 9.49 -11.31
N LEU A 5 14.31 9.94 -12.57
CA LEU A 5 13.03 10.38 -13.12
C LEU A 5 11.99 9.24 -13.13
N PHE A 6 12.40 8.02 -13.49
CA PHE A 6 11.50 6.87 -13.47
C PHE A 6 10.98 6.58 -12.06
N LEU A 7 11.87 6.53 -11.05
CA LEU A 7 11.49 6.28 -9.67
C LEU A 7 10.60 7.38 -9.10
N GLN A 8 10.86 8.65 -9.45
CA GLN A 8 9.97 9.75 -9.10
C GLN A 8 8.56 9.57 -9.67
N GLN A 9 8.45 9.17 -10.94
CA GLN A 9 7.16 8.89 -11.57
C GLN A 9 6.46 7.68 -10.96
N ALA A 10 7.20 6.60 -10.66
CA ALA A 10 6.67 5.42 -9.98
C ALA A 10 6.09 5.80 -8.60
N LYS A 11 6.79 6.64 -7.82
CA LYS A 11 6.30 7.15 -6.54
C LYS A 11 5.00 7.95 -6.72
N GLN A 12 4.94 8.83 -7.71
CA GLN A 12 3.74 9.62 -8.00
C GLN A 12 2.52 8.74 -8.32
N GLN A 13 2.70 7.64 -9.05
CA GLN A 13 1.62 6.68 -9.31
C GLN A 13 1.10 6.04 -8.01
N PHE A 14 2.00 5.62 -7.11
CA PHE A 14 1.59 5.08 -5.81
C PHE A 14 0.84 6.11 -4.96
N LEU A 15 1.35 7.34 -4.87
CA LEU A 15 0.71 8.42 -4.12
C LEU A 15 -0.70 8.70 -4.65
N LEU A 16 -0.87 8.78 -5.97
CA LEU A 16 -2.17 9.00 -6.60
C LEU A 16 -3.17 7.88 -6.22
N ILE A 17 -2.76 6.62 -6.36
CA ILE A 17 -3.59 5.46 -6.03
C ILE A 17 -3.98 5.49 -4.55
N PHE A 18 -3.04 5.76 -3.65
CA PHE A 18 -3.30 5.77 -2.22
C PHE A 18 -4.17 6.95 -1.78
N GLN A 19 -3.97 8.15 -2.35
CA GLN A 19 -4.79 9.32 -2.06
C GLN A 19 -6.25 9.07 -2.48
N LYS A 20 -6.47 8.55 -3.70
CA LYS A 20 -7.80 8.18 -4.19
C LYS A 20 -8.42 7.07 -3.33
N SER A 21 -7.65 6.05 -2.98
CA SER A 21 -8.13 4.98 -2.08
C SER A 21 -8.50 5.51 -0.69
N LYS A 22 -7.77 6.49 -0.15
CA LYS A 22 -8.08 7.15 1.13
C LYS A 22 -9.37 7.97 1.03
N ALA A 23 -9.62 8.60 -0.11
CA ALA A 23 -10.87 9.30 -0.44
C ALA A 23 -12.06 8.36 -0.71
N ARG A 24 -11.85 7.03 -0.72
CA ARG A 24 -12.83 5.99 -1.10
C ARG A 24 -13.24 6.02 -2.57
N ASP A 25 -12.41 6.59 -3.43
CA ASP A 25 -12.59 6.56 -4.87
C ASP A 25 -12.20 5.20 -5.46
N THR A 26 -12.75 4.91 -6.64
CA THR A 26 -12.36 3.71 -7.41
C THR A 26 -11.00 3.96 -8.07
N VAL A 27 -10.07 3.01 -7.93
CA VAL A 27 -8.66 3.14 -8.38
C VAL A 27 -8.23 2.08 -9.39
N THR A 28 -9.18 1.40 -10.02
CA THR A 28 -8.90 0.27 -10.93
C THR A 28 -8.08 0.69 -12.14
N VAL A 29 -8.44 1.80 -12.78
CA VAL A 29 -7.74 2.32 -13.96
C VAL A 29 -6.31 2.74 -13.62
N GLU A 30 -6.13 3.42 -12.49
CA GLU A 30 -4.84 3.89 -12.00
C GLU A 30 -3.92 2.72 -11.66
N LYS A 31 -4.46 1.67 -11.04
CA LYS A 31 -3.70 0.44 -10.75
C LYS A 31 -3.21 -0.22 -12.04
N HIS A 32 -4.07 -0.40 -13.03
CA HIS A 32 -3.65 -1.00 -14.30
C HIS A 32 -2.60 -0.17 -15.05
N ARG A 33 -2.73 1.16 -15.02
CA ARG A 33 -1.72 2.06 -15.59
C ARG A 33 -0.39 1.95 -14.84
N ALA A 34 -0.42 1.94 -13.51
CA ALA A 34 0.78 1.78 -12.69
C ALA A 34 1.44 0.42 -12.93
N GLU A 35 0.67 -0.68 -12.98
CA GLU A 35 1.19 -2.03 -13.27
C GLU A 35 1.98 -2.06 -14.59
N GLY A 36 1.42 -1.51 -15.68
CA GLY A 36 2.11 -1.45 -16.97
C GLY A 36 3.36 -0.57 -16.94
N PHE A 37 3.29 0.58 -16.27
CA PHE A 37 4.44 1.49 -16.14
C PHE A 37 5.60 0.87 -15.34
N LEU A 38 5.27 0.23 -14.22
CA LEU A 38 6.25 -0.44 -13.35
C LEU A 38 6.92 -1.62 -14.06
N TYR A 39 6.13 -2.43 -14.76
CA TYR A 39 6.65 -3.56 -15.54
C TYR A 39 7.61 -3.10 -16.65
N ALA A 40 7.29 -1.99 -17.33
CA ALA A 40 8.21 -1.42 -18.32
C ALA A 40 9.55 -1.00 -17.68
N GLY A 41 9.53 -0.43 -16.47
CA GLY A 41 10.75 -0.07 -15.74
C GLY A 41 11.62 -1.27 -15.38
N GLU A 42 10.99 -2.37 -14.95
CA GLU A 42 11.67 -3.63 -14.65
C GLU A 42 12.31 -4.23 -15.91
N LEU A 43 11.58 -4.27 -17.03
CA LEU A 43 12.09 -4.75 -18.32
C LEU A 43 13.25 -3.92 -18.87
N LEU A 44 13.23 -2.61 -18.63
CA LEU A 44 14.30 -1.69 -19.04
C LEU A 44 15.50 -1.68 -18.08
N GLY A 45 15.45 -2.45 -16.98
CA GLY A 45 16.51 -2.52 -15.98
C GLY A 45 16.67 -1.22 -15.16
N LEU A 46 15.63 -0.39 -15.10
CA LEU A 46 15.65 0.88 -14.35
C LEU A 46 15.37 0.67 -12.85
N THR A 47 14.68 -0.41 -12.51
CA THR A 47 14.29 -0.75 -11.14
C THR A 47 14.21 -2.27 -11.02
N ASP A 48 14.17 -2.76 -9.78
CA ASP A 48 13.77 -4.12 -9.49
C ASP A 48 12.51 -4.15 -8.61
N LYS A 49 12.00 -5.36 -8.38
CA LYS A 49 10.82 -5.59 -7.53
C LYS A 49 11.03 -5.11 -6.09
N THR A 50 12.24 -5.21 -5.55
CA THR A 50 12.52 -4.82 -4.16
C THR A 50 12.51 -3.30 -3.98
N GLU A 51 13.09 -2.56 -4.91
CA GLU A 51 13.10 -1.09 -4.95
C GLU A 51 11.66 -0.56 -5.10
N LEU A 52 10.85 -1.17 -5.97
CA LEU A 52 9.43 -0.82 -6.10
C LEU A 52 8.61 -1.12 -4.84
N GLN A 53 8.89 -2.22 -4.14
CA GLN A 53 8.21 -2.56 -2.88
C GLN A 53 8.53 -1.55 -1.77
N GLN A 54 9.79 -1.12 -1.66
CA GLN A 54 10.21 -0.09 -0.72
C GLN A 54 9.53 1.24 -1.04
N LEU A 55 9.55 1.65 -2.31
CA LEU A 55 8.91 2.89 -2.77
C LEU A 55 7.39 2.89 -2.53
N MET A 56 6.74 1.75 -2.73
CA MET A 56 5.32 1.58 -2.40
C MET A 56 5.06 1.70 -0.90
N ALA A 57 5.91 1.11 -0.06
CA ALA A 57 5.79 1.18 1.40
C ALA A 57 5.96 2.62 1.91
N GLU A 58 6.93 3.36 1.36
CA GLU A 58 7.13 4.79 1.65
C GLU A 58 5.90 5.62 1.27
N ALA A 59 5.40 5.45 0.05
CA ALA A 59 4.19 6.16 -0.40
C ALA A 59 2.96 5.81 0.44
N HIS A 60 2.84 4.56 0.91
CA HIS A 60 1.77 4.15 1.81
C HIS A 60 1.88 4.87 3.16
N LEU A 61 3.08 4.87 3.76
CA LEU A 61 3.34 5.57 5.03
C LEU A 61 3.02 7.07 4.89
N GLU A 62 3.44 7.70 3.80
CA GLU A 62 3.20 9.13 3.53
C GLU A 62 1.70 9.47 3.47
N VAL A 63 0.89 8.63 2.83
CA VAL A 63 -0.55 8.90 2.66
C VAL A 63 -1.39 8.50 3.87
N PHE A 64 -1.09 7.35 4.48
CA PHE A 64 -1.91 6.75 5.53
C PHE A 64 -1.40 7.02 6.95
N GLY A 65 -0.14 7.39 7.11
CA GLY A 65 0.49 7.67 8.41
C GLY A 65 0.86 6.43 9.22
N TYR A 66 0.80 5.24 8.62
CA TYR A 66 1.17 3.97 9.26
C TYR A 66 1.83 3.02 8.26
N ALA A 67 2.66 2.09 8.77
CA ALA A 67 3.42 1.19 7.93
C ALA A 67 2.52 0.15 7.24
N LEU A 68 2.93 -0.34 6.07
CA LEU A 68 2.17 -1.38 5.38
C LEU A 68 2.10 -2.68 6.19
N SER A 69 3.14 -3.01 6.95
CA SER A 69 3.20 -4.16 7.87
C SER A 69 2.11 -4.09 8.95
N GLU A 70 1.98 -2.93 9.61
CA GLU A 70 0.98 -2.70 10.66
C GLU A 70 -0.46 -2.91 10.14
N ARG A 71 -0.69 -2.62 8.86
CA ARG A 71 -1.97 -2.90 8.19
C ARG A 71 -2.28 -4.40 8.11
N LEU A 72 -1.27 -5.18 7.72
CA LEU A 72 -1.40 -6.62 7.53
C LEU A 72 -1.61 -7.31 8.87
N ASP A 73 -0.85 -6.91 9.89
CA ASP A 73 -0.97 -7.40 11.25
C ASP A 73 -2.36 -7.14 11.84
N TYR A 74 -2.87 -5.90 11.71
CA TYR A 74 -4.21 -5.56 12.16
C TYR A 74 -5.30 -6.38 11.45
N GLN A 75 -5.19 -6.59 10.13
CA GLN A 75 -6.16 -7.39 9.39
C GLN A 75 -6.09 -8.87 9.76
N GLN A 76 -4.90 -9.39 10.00
CA GLN A 76 -4.67 -10.77 10.37
C GLN A 76 -5.20 -11.06 11.78
N GLN A 77 -4.87 -10.20 12.75
CA GLN A 77 -5.41 -10.26 14.12
C GLN A 77 -6.94 -10.22 14.15
N ARG A 78 -7.56 -9.36 13.34
CA ARG A 78 -9.03 -9.34 13.18
C ARG A 78 -9.60 -10.64 12.66
N LYS A 79 -8.94 -11.25 11.66
CA LYS A 79 -9.39 -12.50 11.05
C LYS A 79 -9.24 -13.67 12.03
N THR A 80 -8.13 -13.74 12.78
CA THR A 80 -7.91 -14.80 13.78
C THR A 80 -8.88 -14.66 14.94
N ALA A 81 -9.08 -13.45 15.49
CA ALA A 81 -10.04 -13.24 16.57
C ALA A 81 -11.47 -13.64 16.18
N LEU A 82 -11.87 -13.40 14.93
CA LEU A 82 -13.17 -13.84 14.41
C LEU A 82 -13.25 -15.37 14.26
N ALA A 83 -12.19 -16.02 13.78
CA ALA A 83 -12.13 -17.46 13.61
C ALA A 83 -12.13 -18.21 14.95
N ASP A 84 -11.44 -17.65 15.96
CA ASP A 84 -11.27 -18.24 17.28
C ASP A 84 -12.42 -17.89 18.24
N GLY A 85 -13.42 -17.13 17.79
CA GLY A 85 -14.57 -16.72 18.59
C GLY A 85 -14.22 -15.75 19.74
N GLN A 86 -13.09 -15.05 19.64
CA GLN A 86 -12.62 -14.07 20.62
C GLN A 86 -13.37 -12.75 20.44
N PHE A 87 -14.65 -12.72 20.82
CA PHE A 87 -15.51 -11.55 20.63
C PHE A 87 -15.08 -10.34 21.49
N ASP A 88 -14.40 -10.55 22.61
CA ASP A 88 -13.85 -9.49 23.48
C ASP A 88 -12.93 -8.52 22.69
N TYR A 89 -12.22 -9.01 21.68
CA TYR A 89 -11.42 -8.17 20.77
C TYR A 89 -12.27 -7.12 20.04
N PHE A 90 -13.55 -7.40 19.82
CA PHE A 90 -14.50 -6.52 19.14
C PHE A 90 -15.26 -5.58 20.08
N ASP A 91 -15.12 -5.73 21.39
CA ASP A 91 -15.76 -4.85 22.36
C ASP A 91 -15.00 -3.54 22.59
N GLU A 92 -13.68 -3.55 22.39
CA GLU A 92 -12.88 -2.30 22.41
C GLU A 92 -13.19 -1.42 21.20
N PRO A 93 -13.15 -0.08 21.26
CA PRO A 93 -13.33 0.76 20.08
C PRO A 93 -12.29 0.45 18.99
N ALA A 94 -12.70 0.42 17.70
CA ALA A 94 -11.80 0.10 16.59
C ALA A 94 -10.56 1.02 16.49
N ILE A 95 -10.66 2.24 17.02
CA ILE A 95 -9.54 3.19 17.11
C ILE A 95 -8.51 2.77 18.17
N SER A 96 -8.96 2.11 19.25
CA SER A 96 -8.13 1.63 20.35
C SER A 96 -7.42 0.30 20.04
N ARG A 97 -7.92 -0.45 19.05
CA ARG A 97 -7.36 -1.73 18.57
C ARG A 97 -6.13 -1.58 17.65
N ARG A 98 -5.86 -0.36 17.17
CA ARG A 98 -4.65 -0.04 16.38
C ARG A 98 -3.56 0.40 17.37
N ARG A 99 -2.82 -0.55 17.91
CA ARG A 99 -1.56 -0.27 18.64
C ARG A 99 -0.37 -0.68 17.78
#